data_AF-M1VP62-F1
#
_entry.id   AF-M1VP62-F1
#
_cell.length_a   1.000
_cell.length_b   1.000
_cell.length_c   1.000
_cell.angle_alpha   90.00
_cell.angle_beta   90.00
_cell.angle_gamma   90.00
#
_symmetry.space_group_name_H-M   'P 1'
#
loop_
_entity.id
_entity.type
_entity.pdbx_description
1 polymer ?
#
loop_
_entity_poly.entity_id
_entity_poly.type
_entity_poly.pdbx_seq_one_letter_code
_entity_poly.pdbx_strand_id
1 'polypeptide(L)' 'MLSQRLIEEKSIGFKGGIYHKVQIELANNSNHIEGSQLSQEQTRYIFETNTIGFE' A
#
# COMPACT_ATOMS: atom_id res chain seq x y z
N MET A 1 16.27 12.00 -9.04
CA MET A 1 16.53 10.53 -9.06
C MET A 1 15.30 9.80 -8.56
N LEU A 2 15.08 8.54 -8.97
CA LEU A 2 13.91 7.77 -8.55
C LEU A 2 13.81 7.61 -7.02
N SER A 3 14.93 7.37 -6.34
CA SER A 3 14.99 7.24 -4.87
C SER A 3 14.44 8.47 -4.15
N GLN A 4 14.83 9.68 -4.59
CA GLN A 4 14.36 10.94 -4.01
C GLN A 4 12.84 11.09 -4.18
N ARG A 5 12.32 10.74 -5.36
CA ARG A 5 10.88 10.77 -5.63
C ARG A 5 10.11 9.81 -4.71
N LEU A 6 10.62 8.61 -4.46
CA LEU A 6 9.97 7.65 -3.55
C LEU A 6 9.98 8.16 -2.10
N ILE A 7 11.05 8.83 -1.67
CA ILE A 7 11.14 9.45 -0.33
C ILE A 7 10.13 10.59 -0.20
N GLU A 8 10.00 11.43 -1.22
CA GLU A 8 9.01 12.51 -1.26
C GLU A 8 7.57 11.98 -1.29
N GLU A 9 7.27 11.02 -2.16
CA GLU A 9 5.95 10.37 -2.21
C GLU A 9 5.57 9.75 -0.85
N LYS A 10 6.53 9.11 -0.16
CA LYS A 10 6.34 8.58 1.20
C LYS A 10 6.06 9.69 2.22
N SER A 11 6.82 10.78 2.20
CA SER A 11 6.77 11.80 3.26
C SER A 11 5.44 12.55 3.29
N ILE A 12 4.80 12.72 2.13
CA ILE A 12 3.49 13.39 2.01
C ILE A 12 2.30 12.40 1.92
N GLY A 13 2.55 11.08 1.93
CA GLY A 13 1.51 10.08 1.72
C GLY A 13 0.85 10.19 0.34
N PHE A 14 1.63 10.40 -0.71
CA PHE A 14 1.14 10.63 -2.06
C PHE A 14 0.44 9.39 -2.63
N LYS A 15 -0.89 9.43 -2.71
CA LYS A 15 -1.72 8.34 -3.27
C LYS A 15 -1.57 8.28 -4.79
N GLY A 16 -1.52 7.06 -5.33
CA GLY A 16 -1.38 6.81 -6.77
C GLY A 16 0.04 6.91 -7.34
N GLY A 17 1.05 7.21 -6.51
CA GLY A 17 2.46 7.19 -6.88
C GLY A 17 3.07 5.79 -6.96
N ILE A 18 4.34 5.72 -7.36
CA ILE A 18 5.11 4.45 -7.41
C ILE A 18 5.29 3.92 -5.99
N TYR A 19 5.59 4.80 -5.03
CA TYR A 19 5.73 4.42 -3.63
C TYR A 19 4.44 3.78 -3.08
N HIS A 20 3.29 4.43 -3.32
CA HIS A 20 1.98 3.95 -2.88
C HIS A 20 1.66 2.55 -3.42
N LYS A 21 1.86 2.34 -4.72
CA LYS A 21 1.63 1.02 -5.35
C LYS A 21 2.53 -0.05 -4.74
N VAL A 22 3.83 0.21 -4.65
CA VAL A 22 4.81 -0.76 -4.14
C VAL A 22 4.58 -1.05 -2.67
N GLN A 23 4.20 -0.06 -1.86
CA GLN A 23 3.85 -0.25 -0.45
C GLN A 23 2.68 -1.23 -0.27
N ILE A 24 1.60 -1.07 -1.07
CA ILE A 24 0.45 -1.97 -1.02
C ILE A 24 0.84 -3.39 -1.44
N GLU A 25 1.60 -3.54 -2.52
CA GLU A 25 2.04 -4.85 -3.02
C GLU A 25 2.96 -5.57 -2.02
N LEU A 26 3.93 -4.85 -1.44
CA LEU A 26 4.83 -5.42 -0.44
C LEU A 26 4.09 -5.85 0.81
N ALA A 27 3.18 -5.00 1.33
CA ALA A 27 2.39 -5.33 2.51
C ALA A 27 1.45 -6.51 2.27
N ASN A 28 0.79 -6.57 1.11
CA ASN A 28 -0.07 -7.71 0.78
C ASN A 28 0.75 -9.01 0.72
N ASN A 29 1.90 -8.99 0.03
CA ASN A 29 2.76 -10.17 -0.12
C ASN A 29 3.35 -10.64 1.22
N SER A 30 3.89 -9.72 2.04
CA SER A 30 4.47 -10.10 3.34
C SER A 30 3.40 -10.69 4.25
N ASN A 31 2.24 -10.05 4.33
CA ASN A 31 1.17 -10.50 5.20
C ASN A 31 0.60 -11.84 4.71
N HIS A 32 0.52 -12.07 3.39
CA HIS A 32 0.05 -13.34 2.85
C HIS A 32 1.03 -14.49 3.14
N ILE A 33 2.34 -14.25 3.06
CA ILE A 33 3.37 -15.21 3.50
C ILE A 33 3.19 -15.57 4.98
N GLU A 34 2.79 -14.60 5.80
CA GLU A 34 2.49 -14.77 7.23
C GLU A 34 1.08 -15.34 7.51
N GLY A 35 0.27 -15.63 6.48
CA GLY A 35 -1.02 -16.30 6.60
C GLY A 35 -2.26 -15.40 6.50
N SER A 36 -2.10 -14.09 6.23
CA SER A 36 -3.22 -13.18 5.98
C SER A 36 -4.04 -13.62 4.76
N GLN A 37 -5.36 -13.53 4.90
CA GLN A 37 -6.34 -13.83 3.85
C GLN A 37 -6.86 -12.55 3.15
N LEU A 38 -6.30 -11.37 3.47
CA LEU A 38 -6.71 -10.12 2.85
C LEU A 38 -6.32 -10.08 1.38
N SER A 39 -7.28 -9.72 0.53
CA SER A 39 -7.01 -9.47 -0.88
C SER A 39 -6.15 -8.22 -1.05
N GLN A 40 -5.52 -8.08 -2.22
CA GLN A 40 -4.77 -6.88 -2.57
C GLN A 40 -5.67 -5.63 -2.56
N GLU A 41 -6.95 -5.77 -2.91
CA GLU A 41 -7.93 -4.68 -2.88
C GLU A 41 -8.28 -4.27 -1.44
N GLN A 42 -8.50 -5.23 -0.55
CA GLN A 42 -8.73 -4.94 0.87
C GLN A 42 -7.50 -4.29 1.52
N THR A 43 -6.31 -4.78 1.17
CA THR A 43 -5.04 -4.17 1.59
C THR A 43 -4.95 -2.72 1.11
N ARG A 44 -5.36 -2.44 -0.13
CA ARG A 44 -5.44 -1.08 -0.67
C ARG A 44 -6.42 -0.20 0.11
N TYR A 45 -7.63 -0.68 0.40
CA TYR A 45 -8.60 0.08 1.20
C TYR A 45 -8.04 0.45 2.58
N ILE A 46 -7.28 -0.44 3.21
CA ILE A 46 -6.64 -0.11 4.50
C ILE A 46 -5.72 1.12 4.35
N PHE A 47 -4.92 1.19 3.28
CA PHE A 47 -4.04 2.36 3.04
C PHE A 47 -4.80 3.60 2.56
N GLU A 48 -5.90 3.45 1.84
CA GLU A 48 -6.58 4.56 1.19
C GLU A 48 -7.69 5.17 2.03
N THR A 49 -8.43 4.36 2.78
CA THR A 49 -9.65 4.72 3.51
C THR A 49 -9.63 4.28 4.96
N ASN A 50 -8.60 3.54 5.42
CA ASN A 50 -8.60 2.87 6.73
C ASN A 50 -9.79 1.93 6.92
N THR A 51 -10.30 1.34 5.83
CA THR A 51 -11.38 0.34 5.85
C THR A 51 -10.89 -0.96 5.24
N ILE A 52 -11.55 -2.08 5.54
CA ILE A 52 -11.22 -3.40 4.97
C ILE A 52 -12.02 -3.66 3.68
N GLY A 53 -13.07 -2.87 3.42
CA GLY A 53 -13.93 -2.96 2.25
C GLY A 53 -14.84 -1.73 2.13
N PHE A 54 -15.89 -1.86 1.32
CA PHE A 54 -16.84 -0.79 0.97
C PHE A 54 -17.93 -0.50 2.03
N GLU A 55 -17.75 -0.91 3.29
CA GLU A 55 -18.71 -0.57 4.36
C GLU A 55 -18.63 0.91 4.77
#